data_AF-A0A0A6ZNP4-F1
#
_entry.id   AF-A0A0A6ZNP4-F1
#
_cell.length_a   1.000
_cell.length_b   1.000
_cell.length_c   1.000
_cell.angle_alpha   90.00
_cell.angle_beta   90.00
_cell.angle_gamma   90.00
#
_symmetry.space_group_name_H-M   'P 1'
#
loop_
_entity.id
_entity.type
_entity.pdbx_description
1 polymer ?
#
loop_
_entity_poly.entity_id
_entity_poly.type
_entity_poly.pdbx_seq_one_letter_code
_entity_poly.pdbx_strand_id
1 'polypeptide(L)'
;MARARGRGRRDLKSEINIVPLLDVLLVLLLIFMATAPIITQSVEVDLPDATESQAVSSNDNPPVIVEVSGIGQYTVVVEKDRLERLPPEQVVAEVSSRFKANPKRSF
;
A
#
# COMPACT_ATOMS: atom_id res chain seq x y z
N MET A 1 -22.98 84.59 -8.63
CA MET A 1 -22.05 83.65 -7.96
C MET A 1 -22.70 82.27 -7.89
N ALA A 2 -22.15 81.25 -8.56
CA ALA A 2 -22.30 79.83 -8.19
C ALA A 2 -21.38 78.99 -9.08
N ARG A 3 -20.28 78.44 -8.52
CA ARG A 3 -19.44 77.43 -9.18
C ARG A 3 -19.89 76.06 -8.69
N ALA A 4 -20.44 75.24 -9.58
CA ALA A 4 -20.69 73.83 -9.32
C ALA A 4 -19.35 73.08 -9.34
N ARG A 5 -18.93 72.52 -8.18
CA ARG A 5 -17.77 71.64 -8.08
C ARG A 5 -18.19 70.23 -8.50
N GLY A 6 -17.72 69.78 -9.66
CA GLY A 6 -17.81 68.39 -10.08
C GLY A 6 -17.07 67.48 -9.09
N ARG A 7 -17.81 66.60 -8.44
CA ARG A 7 -17.28 65.62 -7.47
C ARG A 7 -16.61 64.50 -8.27
N GLY A 8 -15.28 64.54 -8.35
CA GLY A 8 -14.48 63.48 -8.97
C GLY A 8 -14.74 62.15 -8.27
N ARG A 9 -15.41 61.24 -8.98
CA ARG A 9 -15.67 59.87 -8.57
C ARG A 9 -14.34 59.13 -8.66
N ARG A 10 -13.66 58.97 -7.51
CA ARG A 10 -12.48 58.10 -7.39
C ARG A 10 -12.97 56.68 -7.56
N ASP A 11 -12.69 56.07 -8.71
CA ASP A 11 -12.83 54.64 -8.89
C ASP A 11 -11.83 53.94 -7.95
N LEU A 12 -12.37 53.30 -6.92
CA LEU A 12 -11.62 52.44 -6.03
C LEU A 12 -11.36 51.14 -6.79
N LYS A 13 -10.17 51.03 -7.39
CA LYS A 13 -9.71 49.76 -7.95
C LYS A 13 -9.43 48.78 -6.81
N SER A 14 -10.30 47.78 -6.67
CA SER A 14 -10.11 46.67 -5.74
C SER A 14 -9.42 45.53 -6.49
N GLU A 15 -8.10 45.62 -6.62
CA GLU A 15 -7.29 44.52 -7.15
C GLU A 15 -7.10 43.49 -6.03
N ILE A 16 -7.41 42.22 -6.29
CA ILE A 16 -7.19 41.14 -5.32
C ILE A 16 -5.68 40.89 -5.24
N ASN A 17 -5.14 40.81 -4.02
CA ASN A 17 -3.75 40.39 -3.83
C ASN A 17 -3.63 38.88 -4.05
N ILE A 18 -3.12 38.48 -5.23
CA ILE A 18 -3.02 37.08 -5.66
C ILE A 18 -1.84 36.36 -4.97
N VAL A 19 -0.79 37.08 -4.59
CA VAL A 19 0.46 36.49 -4.07
C VAL A 19 0.22 35.68 -2.78
N PRO A 20 -0.48 36.19 -1.75
CA PRO A 20 -0.81 35.40 -0.56
C PRO A 20 -1.74 34.21 -0.86
N LEU A 21 -2.61 34.33 -1.87
CA LEU A 21 -3.55 33.27 -2.23
C LEU A 21 -2.82 32.07 -2.84
N LEU A 22 -1.83 32.34 -3.70
CA LEU A 22 -1.00 31.30 -4.31
C LEU A 22 -0.14 30.57 -3.27
N ASP A 23 0.34 31.26 -2.24
CA ASP A 23 1.11 30.66 -1.14
C ASP A 23 0.27 29.61 -0.38
N VAL A 24 -0.98 29.96 -0.02
CA VAL A 24 -1.90 29.01 0.61
C VAL A 24 -2.18 27.80 -0.28
N LEU A 25 -2.38 28.01 -1.58
CA LEU A 25 -2.62 26.91 -2.53
C LEU A 25 -1.38 26.01 -2.68
N LEU A 26 -0.17 26.59 -2.71
CA LEU A 26 1.07 25.83 -2.81
C LEU A 26 1.36 25.01 -1.55
N VAL A 27 1.08 25.55 -0.36
CA VAL A 27 1.18 24.81 0.91
C VAL A 27 0.24 23.60 0.92
N LEU A 28 -1.00 23.74 0.42
CA LEU A 28 -1.93 22.62 0.33
C LEU A 28 -1.43 21.52 -0.63
N LEU A 29 -0.84 21.90 -1.77
CA LEU A 29 -0.24 20.94 -2.70
C LEU A 29 0.97 20.22 -2.08
N LEU A 30 1.80 20.94 -1.32
CA LEU A 30 2.94 20.37 -0.62
C LEU A 30 2.49 19.34 0.43
N ILE A 31 1.42 19.63 1.18
CA ILE A 31 0.84 18.68 2.13
C ILE A 31 0.33 17.43 1.39
N PHE A 32 -0.44 17.60 0.30
CA PHE A 32 -0.94 16.46 -0.46
C PHE A 32 0.18 15.56 -1.01
N MET A 33 1.24 16.15 -1.56
CA MET A 33 2.41 15.39 -2.03
C MET A 33 3.17 14.73 -0.88
N ALA A 34 3.30 15.41 0.27
CA ALA A 34 3.97 14.86 1.45
C ALA A 34 3.20 13.69 2.10
N THR A 35 1.86 13.69 1.99
CA THR A 35 0.99 12.63 2.52
C THR A 35 0.85 11.43 1.59
N ALA A 36 1.62 11.33 0.49
CA ALA A 36 1.74 10.10 -0.29
C ALA A 36 2.99 9.31 0.16
N PRO A 37 2.98 8.68 1.37
CA PRO A 37 4.08 7.84 1.80
C PRO A 37 4.18 6.63 0.87
N ILE A 38 5.39 6.35 0.41
CA ILE A 38 5.70 5.09 -0.26
C ILE A 38 5.72 4.01 0.84
N ILE A 39 4.69 3.15 0.88
CA ILE A 39 4.72 1.97 1.74
C ILE A 39 5.68 0.97 1.08
N THR A 40 6.91 0.88 1.58
CA THR A 40 7.87 -0.14 1.15
C THR A 40 7.63 -1.42 1.92
N GLN A 41 7.31 -2.51 1.22
CA GLN A 41 7.29 -3.86 1.81
C GLN A 41 8.70 -4.45 1.69
N SER A 42 9.36 -4.67 2.82
CA SER A 42 10.67 -5.34 2.89
C SER A 42 10.54 -6.61 3.72
N VAL A 43 11.15 -7.70 3.24
CA VAL A 43 11.31 -8.96 3.98
C VAL A 43 12.78 -9.35 3.94
N GLU A 44 13.38 -9.59 5.11
CA GLU A 44 14.74 -10.13 5.21
C GLU A 44 14.67 -11.63 4.89
N VAL A 45 15.56 -12.12 4.01
CA VAL A 45 15.63 -13.54 3.66
C VAL A 45 17.07 -14.03 3.77
N ASP A 46 17.27 -15.07 4.56
CA ASP A 46 18.54 -15.80 4.61
C ASP A 46 18.54 -16.84 3.49
N LEU A 47 19.45 -16.72 2.53
CA LEU A 47 19.66 -17.70 1.47
C LEU A 47 20.57 -18.82 1.99
N PRO A 48 20.12 -20.08 2.08
CA PRO A 48 20.98 -21.18 2.47
C PRO A 48 22.05 -21.46 1.40
N ASP A 49 23.21 -21.97 1.82
CA ASP A 49 24.24 -22.44 0.88
C ASP A 49 23.63 -23.47 -0.07
N ALA A 50 23.82 -23.28 -1.37
CA ALA A 50 23.25 -24.12 -2.44
C ALA A 50 23.86 -25.53 -2.42
N THR A 51 23.46 -26.33 -1.44
CA THR A 51 23.82 -27.74 -1.33
C THR A 51 22.53 -28.53 -1.39
N GLU A 52 22.31 -29.14 -2.54
CA GLU A 52 21.14 -29.93 -2.93
C GLU A 52 19.78 -29.22 -2.93
N SER A 53 19.13 -29.33 -4.07
CA SER A 53 17.68 -29.32 -4.19
C SER A 53 17.07 -30.43 -3.31
N GLN A 54 17.05 -30.27 -1.99
CA GLN A 54 16.13 -30.97 -1.09
C GLN A 54 14.75 -30.30 -1.16
N ALA A 55 14.33 -29.92 -2.36
CA ALA A 55 12.98 -29.49 -2.61
C ALA A 55 12.10 -30.74 -2.60
N VAL A 56 11.27 -30.86 -1.57
CA VAL A 56 10.10 -31.76 -1.48
C VAL A 56 10.40 -33.26 -1.24
N SER A 57 11.62 -33.76 -1.46
CA SER A 57 11.87 -35.22 -1.44
C SER A 57 11.99 -35.89 -0.05
N SER A 58 11.91 -35.14 1.07
CA SER A 58 12.21 -35.68 2.41
C SER A 58 11.05 -35.63 3.40
N ASN A 59 9.83 -35.26 2.97
CA ASN A 59 8.66 -35.23 3.84
C ASN A 59 7.60 -36.22 3.37
N ASP A 60 7.13 -37.07 4.28
CA ASP A 60 5.98 -37.96 4.05
C ASP A 60 4.65 -37.20 3.86
N ASN A 61 4.66 -35.86 3.94
CA ASN A 61 3.49 -35.02 3.82
C ASN A 61 3.58 -34.11 2.60
N PRO A 62 2.47 -33.93 1.88
CA PRO A 62 2.42 -33.06 0.71
C PRO A 62 2.71 -31.60 1.11
N PRO A 63 3.46 -30.86 0.28
CA PRO A 63 3.80 -29.48 0.56
C PRO A 63 2.55 -28.60 0.59
N VAL A 64 2.61 -27.53 1.38
CA VAL A 64 1.56 -26.51 1.40
C VAL A 64 2.00 -25.36 0.50
N ILE A 65 1.28 -25.13 -0.59
CA ILE A 65 1.65 -24.11 -1.59
C ILE A 65 0.76 -22.89 -1.39
N VAL A 66 1.37 -21.70 -1.25
CA VAL A 66 0.66 -20.42 -1.20
C VAL A 66 0.82 -19.71 -2.54
N GLU A 67 -0.25 -19.70 -3.34
CA GLU A 67 -0.30 -18.97 -4.61
C GLU A 67 -0.75 -17.52 -4.36
N VAL A 68 -0.06 -16.57 -4.99
CA VAL A 68 -0.40 -15.14 -4.94
C VAL A 68 -0.99 -14.74 -6.30
N SER A 69 -2.29 -14.48 -6.36
CA SER A 69 -2.99 -14.19 -7.63
C SER A 69 -3.29 -12.70 -7.83
N GLY A 70 -3.26 -11.89 -6.77
CA GLY A 70 -3.56 -10.45 -6.84
C GLY A 70 -3.41 -9.77 -5.49
N ILE A 71 -3.79 -8.49 -5.41
CA ILE A 71 -3.65 -7.69 -4.19
C ILE A 71 -4.48 -8.31 -3.07
N GLY A 72 -3.80 -8.85 -2.05
CA GLY A 72 -4.43 -9.48 -0.88
C GLY A 72 -5.24 -10.74 -1.20
N GLN A 73 -5.08 -11.33 -2.39
CA GLN A 73 -5.76 -12.55 -2.80
C GLN A 73 -4.77 -13.70 -2.88
N TYR A 74 -5.01 -14.69 -2.04
CA TYR A 74 -4.19 -15.88 -1.92
C TYR A 74 -5.01 -17.14 -2.18
N THR A 75 -4.36 -18.14 -2.74
CA THR A 75 -4.91 -19.49 -2.85
C THR A 75 -3.96 -20.44 -2.13
N VAL A 76 -4.47 -21.24 -1.20
CA VAL A 76 -3.69 -22.26 -0.51
C VAL A 76 -4.00 -23.61 -1.14
N VAL A 77 -2.97 -24.30 -1.63
CA VAL A 77 -3.09 -25.59 -2.32
C VAL A 77 -2.36 -26.66 -1.51
N VAL A 78 -3.09 -27.72 -1.17
CA VAL A 78 -2.54 -28.91 -0.51
C VAL A 78 -3.05 -30.14 -1.22
N GLU A 79 -2.17 -30.81 -1.97
CA GLU A 79 -2.54 -31.90 -2.89
C GLU A 79 -3.64 -31.49 -3.89
N LYS A 80 -4.88 -31.88 -3.60
CA LYS A 80 -6.09 -31.63 -4.41
C LYS A 80 -7.01 -30.61 -3.76
N ASP A 81 -6.79 -30.27 -2.50
CA ASP A 81 -7.58 -29.28 -1.79
C ASP A 81 -7.08 -27.89 -2.16
N ARG A 82 -7.99 -27.07 -2.70
CA ARG A 82 -7.71 -25.69 -3.12
C ARG A 82 -8.64 -24.75 -2.39
N LEU A 83 -8.06 -23.95 -1.51
CA LEU A 83 -8.76 -22.89 -0.81
C LEU A 83 -8.50 -21.58 -1.55
N GLU A 84 -9.44 -21.18 -2.40
CA GLU A 84 -9.30 -20.02 -3.27
C GLU A 84 -9.75 -18.72 -2.60
N ARG A 85 -9.13 -17.60 -3.00
CA ARG A 85 -9.53 -16.23 -2.63
C ARG A 85 -9.58 -15.99 -1.12
N LEU A 86 -8.59 -16.53 -0.40
CA LEU A 86 -8.45 -16.32 1.03
C LEU A 86 -7.92 -14.90 1.32
N PRO A 87 -8.52 -14.17 2.28
CA PRO A 87 -7.93 -12.95 2.81
C PRO A 87 -6.65 -13.25 3.63
N PRO A 88 -5.75 -12.26 3.82
CA PRO A 88 -4.47 -12.46 4.48
C PRO A 88 -4.58 -13.14 5.87
N GLU A 89 -5.57 -12.74 6.67
CA GLU A 89 -5.77 -13.28 8.02
C GLU A 89 -6.09 -14.78 8.01
N GLN A 90 -6.87 -15.24 7.02
CA GLN A 90 -7.22 -16.65 6.89
C GLN A 90 -6.03 -17.48 6.42
N VAL A 91 -5.18 -16.93 5.55
CA VAL A 91 -3.94 -17.60 5.13
C VAL A 91 -3.03 -17.81 6.33
N VAL A 92 -2.83 -16.79 7.17
CA VAL A 92 -1.99 -16.89 8.38
C VAL A 92 -2.56 -17.93 9.35
N ALA A 93 -3.88 -17.94 9.56
CA ALA A 93 -4.53 -18.92 10.43
C ALA A 93 -4.33 -20.36 9.91
N GLU A 94 -4.50 -20.57 8.60
CA GLU A 94 -4.37 -21.88 7.96
C GLU A 94 -2.93 -22.39 7.99
N VAL A 95 -1.97 -21.54 7.61
CA VAL A 95 -0.54 -21.87 7.63
C VAL A 95 -0.06 -22.12 9.06
N SER A 96 -0.45 -21.28 10.03
CA SER A 96 -0.07 -21.46 11.44
C SER A 96 -0.66 -22.73 12.05
N SER A 97 -1.92 -23.05 11.73
CA SER A 97 -2.58 -24.29 12.15
C SER A 97 -1.82 -25.52 11.64
N ARG A 98 -1.47 -25.52 10.35
CA ARG A 98 -0.73 -26.63 9.72
C ARG A 98 0.72 -26.74 10.21
N PHE A 99 1.37 -25.62 10.48
CA PHE A 99 2.72 -25.60 11.06
C PHE A 99 2.74 -26.16 12.49
N LYS A 100 1.75 -25.80 13.33
CA LYS A 100 1.60 -26.37 14.68
C LYS A 100 1.30 -27.87 14.64
N ALA A 101 0.52 -28.32 13.68
CA ALA A 101 0.18 -29.74 13.51
C ALA A 101 1.40 -30.57 13.08
N ASN A 102 2.25 -30.04 12.20
CA ASN A 102 3.51 -30.69 11.83
C ASN A 102 4.59 -29.64 11.49
N PRO A 103 5.54 -29.37 12.41
CA PRO A 103 6.57 -28.36 12.20
C PRO A 103 7.63 -28.78 11.18
N LYS A 104 7.68 -30.07 10.81
CA LYS A 104 8.61 -30.56 9.78
C LYS A 104 8.03 -30.41 8.37
N ARG A 105 6.75 -30.05 8.21
CA ARG A 105 6.08 -30.00 6.90
C ARG A 105 6.73 -28.94 6.00
N SER A 106 6.91 -29.28 4.72
CA SER A 106 7.41 -28.34 3.71
C SER A 106 6.32 -27.34 3.34
N PHE A 107 6.67 -26.05 3.35
CA PHE A 107 5.87 -24.93 2.85
C PHE A 107 6.58 -24.29 1.65
#